data_AF-A0A2N3XYN0-F1
#
_entry.id   AF-A0A2N3XYN0-F1
#
_cell.length_a   1.000
_cell.length_b   1.000
_cell.length_c   1.000
_cell.angle_alpha   90.00
_cell.angle_beta   90.00
_cell.angle_gamma   90.00
#
_symmetry.space_group_name_H-M   'P 1'
#
loop_
_entity.id
_entity.type
_entity.pdbx_description
1 polymer ?
#
loop_
_entity_poly.entity_id
_entity_poly.type
_entity_poly.pdbx_seq_one_letter_code
_entity_poly.pdbx_strand_id
1 'polypeptide(L)' 'MTNSKVWIKSSRSQNTTTCVELTTDLDEIRDSKDPHGPTLRVDVAGFVQAVKSGRFDR' A
#
# COMPACT_ATOMS: atom_id res chain seq x y z
N MET A 1 -11.13 -19.15 -9.93
CA MET A 1 -11.75 -17.83 -9.77
C MET A 1 -10.76 -16.95 -9.02
N THR A 2 -10.15 -15.97 -9.68
CA THR A 2 -9.23 -15.05 -9.01
C THR A 2 -10.06 -14.24 -8.03
N ASN A 3 -9.80 -14.39 -6.73
CA ASN A 3 -10.42 -13.56 -5.72
C ASN A 3 -9.98 -12.11 -6.02
N SER A 4 -10.87 -11.30 -6.60
CA SER A 4 -10.56 -9.94 -6.97
C SER A 4 -10.29 -9.15 -5.70
N LYS A 5 -9.02 -8.81 -5.44
CA LYS A 5 -8.64 -8.02 -4.27
C LYS A 5 -9.29 -6.65 -4.36
N VAL A 6 -9.91 -6.21 -3.26
CA VAL A 6 -10.51 -4.88 -3.15
C VAL A 6 -9.43 -3.90 -2.71
N TRP A 7 -9.24 -2.83 -3.49
CA TRP A 7 -8.24 -1.80 -3.25
C TRP A 7 -8.86 -0.56 -2.60
N ILE A 8 -8.26 -0.10 -1.52
CA ILE A 8 -8.66 1.11 -0.77
C ILE A 8 -7.57 2.16 -0.94
N LYS A 9 -7.97 3.35 -1.39
CA LYS A 9 -7.08 4.49 -1.51
C LYS A 9 -6.81 5.13 -0.14
N SER A 10 -5.55 5.42 0.14
CA SER A 10 -5.19 6.16 1.35
C SER A 10 -5.81 7.56 1.36
N SER A 11 -6.44 7.95 2.46
CA SER A 11 -6.99 9.30 2.69
C SER A 11 -5.93 10.40 2.71
N ARG A 12 -4.65 10.03 2.80
CA ARG A 12 -3.50 10.94 2.72
C ARG A 12 -3.05 11.20 1.28
N SER A 13 -3.64 10.53 0.29
CA SER A 13 -3.38 10.71 -1.15
C SER A 13 -4.08 11.95 -1.74
N GLN A 14 -4.24 13.02 -0.95
CA GLN A 14 -4.92 14.25 -1.39
C GLN A 14 -4.03 15.11 -2.29
N ASN A 15 -2.71 14.96 -2.17
CA ASN A 15 -1.72 15.57 -3.02
C ASN A 15 -1.19 14.57 -4.06
N THR A 16 -0.83 15.08 -5.24
CA THR A 16 -0.55 14.28 -6.45
C THR A 16 0.70 13.40 -6.39
N THR A 17 1.52 13.52 -5.34
CA THR A 17 2.85 12.92 -5.29
C THR A 17 2.93 11.61 -4.50
N THR A 18 2.05 11.37 -3.53
CA THR A 18 2.15 10.22 -2.59
C THR A 18 0.93 9.30 -2.61
N CYS A 19 0.34 9.08 -3.79
CA CYS A 19 -0.87 8.28 -3.94
C CYS A 19 -0.59 6.78 -3.82
N VAL A 20 -1.14 6.15 -2.79
CA VAL A 20 -1.01 4.69 -2.58
C VAL A 20 -2.37 4.05 -2.27
N GLU A 21 -2.49 2.79 -2.68
CA GLU A 21 -3.64 1.92 -2.41
C GLU A 21 -3.20 0.66 -1.67
N LEU A 22 -4.08 0.15 -0.81
CA LEU A 22 -3.88 -1.05 -0.01
C LEU A 22 -5.02 -2.04 -0.29
N THR A 23 -4.74 -3.33 -0.17
CA THR A 23 -5.81 -4.33 -0.19
C THR A 23 -6.58 -4.33 1.13
N THR A 24 -7.86 -4.72 1.10
CA THR A 24 -8.67 -4.91 2.32
C THR A 24 -8.07 -5.92 3.29
N ASP A 25 -7.33 -6.90 2.75
CA ASP A 25 -6.66 -7.95 3.50
C ASP A 25 -5.33 -7.46 4.13
N LEU A 26 -4.93 -6.21 3.85
CA LEU A 26 -3.71 -5.58 4.37
C LEU A 26 -2.44 -6.37 4.04
N ASP A 27 -2.40 -6.96 2.84
CA ASP A 27 -1.30 -7.84 2.39
C ASP A 27 -0.57 -7.33 1.13
N GLU A 28 -1.09 -6.29 0.48
CA GLU A 28 -0.48 -5.68 -0.70
C GLU A 28 -0.62 -4.15 -0.71
N ILE A 29 0.41 -3.50 -1.27
CA ILE A 29 0.50 -2.06 -1.50
C ILE A 29 0.77 -1.83 -2.98
N ARG A 30 0.11 -0.84 -3.59
CA ARG A 30 0.44 -0.39 -4.95
C ARG A 30 0.42 1.13 -5.08
N ASP A 31 1.09 1.63 -6.12
CA ASP A 31 0.96 3.01 -6.55
C ASP A 31 -0.41 3.20 -7.22
N SER A 32 -1.22 4.15 -6.74
CA SER A 32 -2.51 4.42 -7.38
C SER A 32 -2.38 4.97 -8.80
N LYS A 33 -1.22 5.55 -9.15
CA LYS A 33 -0.96 6.13 -10.47
C LYS A 33 -0.65 5.06 -11.52
N ASP A 34 -0.29 3.84 -11.09
CA ASP A 34 -0.05 2.71 -11.97
C ASP A 34 -0.76 1.43 -11.44
N PRO A 35 -2.09 1.30 -11.63
CA PRO A 35 -2.87 0.18 -11.11
C PRO A 35 -2.50 -1.19 -11.70
N HIS A 36 -1.81 -1.21 -12.83
CA HIS A 36 -1.32 -2.41 -13.52
C HIS A 36 0.17 -2.66 -13.28
N GLY A 37 0.83 -1.75 -12.57
CA GLY A 37 2.22 -1.86 -12.18
C GLY A 37 2.46 -2.90 -11.09
N PRO A 38 3.72 -3.03 -10.64
CA PRO A 38 4.09 -3.97 -9.60
C PRO A 38 3.42 -3.64 -8.25
N THR A 39 3.06 -4.68 -7.50
CA THR A 39 2.58 -4.57 -6.12
C THR A 39 3.66 -5.02 -5.14
N LEU A 40 3.70 -4.38 -3.97
CA LEU A 40 4.52 -4.81 -2.85
C LEU A 40 3.67 -5.72 -1.96
N ARG A 41 4.03 -7.01 -1.88
CA ARG A 41 3.43 -7.98 -0.96
C ARG A 41 4.12 -7.94 0.39
N VAL A 42 3.38 -7.60 1.44
CA VAL A 42 3.90 -7.46 2.80
C VAL A 42 2.75 -7.48 3.80
N ASP A 43 3.00 -7.90 5.05
CA ASP A 43 2.12 -7.53 6.17
C ASP A 43 2.13 -6.01 6.31
N VAL A 44 1.08 -5.35 5.82
CA VAL A 44 1.00 -3.89 5.77
C VAL A 44 1.00 -3.30 7.17
N ALA A 45 0.34 -3.96 8.14
CA ALA A 45 0.28 -3.48 9.50
C ALA A 45 1.68 -3.51 10.15
N GLY A 46 2.36 -4.66 10.06
CA GLY A 46 3.73 -4.82 10.56
C GLY A 46 4.71 -3.88 9.86
N PHE A 47 4.59 -3.72 8.54
CA PHE A 47 5.44 -2.82 7.77
C PHE A 47 5.31 -1.36 8.21
N VAL A 48 4.07 -0.85 8.37
CA VAL A 48 3.84 0.52 8.83
C VAL A 48 4.39 0.76 10.24
N GLN A 49 4.26 -0.23 11.14
CA GLN A 49 4.85 -0.12 12.48
C GLN A 49 6.38 -0.05 12.42
N ALA A 50 7.01 -0.90 11.61
CA ALA A 50 8.46 -0.89 11.43
C ALA A 50 8.98 0.43 10.80
N VAL A 51 8.24 1.00 9.84
CA VAL A 51 8.56 2.34 9.30
C VAL A 51 8.46 3.40 10.39
N LYS A 52 7.37 3.40 11.17
CA LYS A 52 7.17 4.36 12.27
C LYS A 52 8.22 4.25 13.37
N SER A 53 8.73 3.05 13.64
CA SER A 53 9.80 2.84 14.62
C SER A 53 11.20 3.17 14.08
N GLY A 54 11.32 3.66 12.85
CA GLY A 54 12.62 3.98 12.23
C GLY A 54 13.46 2.75 11.90
N ARG A 55 12.84 1.58 11.68
CA ARG A 55 13.56 0.33 11.38
C ARG A 55 14.22 0.34 10.00
N PHE A 56 13.72 1.15 9.09
CA PHE A 56 14.22 1.25 7.72
C PHE A 56 14.88 2.60 7.52
N ASP A 57 16.06 2.59 6.90
CA ASP A 57 16.74 3.80 6.47
C ASP A 57 15.89 4.54 5.43
N ARG A 58 15.91 5.86 5.50
CA ARG A 58 15.09 6.75 4.67
C ARG A 58 15.77 7.08 3.35
#